data_AF-A0A820QJ25-F1
#
_entry.id   AF-A0A820QJ25-F1
#
_cell.length_a   1.000
_cell.length_b   1.000
_cell.length_c   1.000
_cell.angle_alpha   90.00
_cell.angle_beta   90.00
_cell.angle_gamma   90.00
#
_symmetry.space_group_name_H-M   'P 1'
#
loop_
_entity.id
_entity.type
_entity.pdbx_description
1 polymer ?
#
loop_
_entity_poly.entity_id
_entity_poly.type
_entity_poly.pdbx_seq_one_letter_code
_entity_poly.pdbx_strand_id
1 'polypeptide(L)'
;MTNAHCINVTGTLICQCIGGTTYSIFYGGCITPRTYNESCSLTADCINNLICTSVNGVSYCLCGTDTRYYYTLNQTCLNKVLYNQSCSSFGPYCDDIILLQCTTSGICLCPSAYYYSTASARCKSRLYPGDTCTVAESPCITNANCINVASTLRCQCTNGSYYYDITTAQCAALKSYGAVCTEQEQCATGLYCVSSICQCLTSQYYTGSTCLTRATHNAACNSVSGPYCDTTAGLSCSATTSLCVCPTYYYWNTTQCVQQKYLYDSCTATTQCPTNGQCSGLGICQCTATTYYNATLNSCITYSTYGQTCLANIFVTSECSSALSLTCSSTTSGLCQCSSNAFYNSTGATCTTKSTVLAACSTSSTCNDLVGLVCTSSVCSCATGTYWSGTACIGTLGAGQACTVASSECSSPLTCPAGTCTCPATYYLDIVTVNCILKKASSVACTYGFECTSGTCTNYFCA
;
A
#
# COMPACT_ATOMS: atom_id res chain seq x y z
N MET A 1 52.24 74.84 -53.65
CA MET A 1 51.30 73.94 -52.98
C MET A 1 51.08 72.74 -53.87
N THR A 2 51.34 71.53 -53.40
CA THR A 2 50.88 70.30 -54.06
C THR A 2 49.36 70.23 -53.99
N ASN A 3 48.70 69.74 -55.04
CA ASN A 3 47.24 69.58 -55.14
C ASN A 3 46.40 70.88 -55.04
N ALA A 4 46.96 72.04 -55.43
CA ALA A 4 46.22 73.29 -55.54
C ALA A 4 46.26 73.83 -56.98
N HIS A 5 45.11 74.28 -57.48
CA HIS A 5 45.00 75.06 -58.70
C HIS A 5 45.03 76.54 -58.35
N CYS A 6 46.09 77.23 -58.73
CA CYS A 6 46.28 78.65 -58.44
C CYS A 6 45.99 79.49 -59.69
N ILE A 7 45.11 80.48 -59.55
CA ILE A 7 44.85 81.49 -60.58
C ILE A 7 45.32 82.85 -60.08
N ASN A 8 45.92 83.64 -60.97
CA ASN A 8 46.33 85.00 -60.66
C ASN A 8 45.19 85.95 -61.05
N VAL A 9 44.54 86.54 -60.04
CA VAL A 9 43.45 87.51 -60.24
C VAL A 9 43.96 88.86 -59.74
N THR A 10 44.12 89.81 -60.67
CA THR A 10 44.51 91.21 -60.36
C THR A 10 45.78 91.33 -59.49
N GLY A 11 46.82 90.53 -59.77
CA GLY A 11 48.09 90.57 -59.04
C GLY A 11 48.10 89.81 -57.72
N THR A 12 46.98 89.18 -57.33
CA THR A 12 46.88 88.31 -56.16
C THR A 12 46.73 86.86 -56.61
N LEU A 13 47.60 85.99 -56.11
CA LEU A 13 47.56 84.55 -56.40
C LEU A 13 46.53 83.88 -55.48
N ILE A 14 45.39 83.46 -56.02
CA ILE A 14 44.36 82.72 -55.29
C ILE A 14 44.50 81.24 -55.64
N CYS A 15 44.77 80.41 -54.63
CA CYS A 15 44.91 78.98 -54.79
C CYS A 15 43.69 78.26 -54.21
N GLN A 16 43.04 77.44 -55.03
CA GLN A 16 41.98 76.55 -54.60
C GLN A 16 42.46 75.11 -54.66
N CYS A 17 42.15 74.31 -53.65
CA CYS A 17 42.50 72.89 -53.64
C CYS A 17 41.80 72.13 -54.78
N ILE A 18 42.51 71.20 -55.42
CA ILE A 18 41.97 70.35 -56.49
C ILE A 18 40.92 69.41 -55.87
N GLY A 19 39.85 69.10 -56.62
CA GLY A 19 38.70 68.32 -56.15
C GLY A 19 39.11 67.07 -55.35
N GLY A 20 38.56 66.94 -54.14
CA GLY A 20 38.91 65.87 -53.20
C GLY A 20 39.98 66.22 -52.17
N THR A 21 40.53 67.45 -52.19
CA THR A 21 41.47 67.95 -51.17
C THR A 21 40.93 69.21 -50.47
N THR A 22 41.34 69.43 -49.22
CA THR A 22 40.94 70.59 -48.40
C THR A 22 42.17 71.33 -47.90
N TYR A 23 42.09 72.65 -47.75
CA TYR A 23 43.22 73.45 -47.28
C TYR A 23 43.34 73.33 -45.76
N SER A 24 44.47 72.82 -45.28
CA SER A 24 44.79 72.80 -43.85
C SER A 24 45.78 73.89 -43.51
N ILE A 25 45.36 74.82 -42.65
CA ILE A 25 46.22 75.90 -42.13
C ILE A 25 47.44 75.36 -41.38
N PHE A 26 47.34 74.15 -40.81
CA PHE A 26 48.40 73.56 -40.01
C PHE A 26 49.53 72.99 -40.87
N TYR A 27 49.19 72.39 -42.00
CA TYR A 27 50.16 71.83 -42.95
C TYR A 27 50.59 72.83 -44.04
N GLY A 28 49.97 74.02 -44.08
CA GLY A 28 50.28 75.05 -45.07
C GLY A 28 49.97 74.65 -46.52
N GLY A 29 49.00 73.75 -46.73
CA GLY A 29 48.71 73.19 -48.06
C GLY A 29 47.41 72.40 -48.14
N CYS A 30 47.11 71.91 -49.35
CA CYS A 30 45.93 71.08 -49.63
C CYS A 30 46.22 69.63 -49.25
N ILE A 31 45.43 69.09 -48.32
CA ILE A 31 45.52 67.70 -47.85
C ILE A 31 44.31 66.90 -48.34
N THR A 32 44.50 65.60 -48.55
CA THR A 32 43.39 64.67 -48.76
C THR A 32 42.71 64.42 -47.41
N PRO A 33 41.39 64.67 -47.26
CA PRO A 33 40.67 64.37 -46.03
C PRO A 33 40.84 62.91 -45.64
N ARG A 34 41.14 62.69 -44.36
CA ARG A 34 41.33 61.40 -43.71
C ARG A 34 39.99 60.70 -43.53
N THR A 35 39.96 59.42 -43.86
CA THR A 35 38.75 58.59 -43.69
C THR A 35 38.65 58.05 -42.25
N TYR A 36 37.58 57.32 -41.95
CA TYR A 36 37.35 56.80 -40.60
C TYR A 36 38.51 55.92 -40.13
N ASN A 37 38.91 56.10 -38.88
CA ASN A 37 40.01 55.37 -38.22
C ASN A 37 41.42 55.66 -38.80
N GLU A 38 41.56 56.67 -39.68
CA GLU A 38 42.87 57.21 -40.03
C GLU A 38 43.36 58.20 -38.98
N SER A 39 44.68 58.32 -38.83
CA SER A 39 45.28 59.27 -37.91
C SER A 39 45.08 60.71 -38.39
N CYS A 40 44.83 61.61 -37.45
CA CYS A 40 44.60 63.03 -37.68
C CYS A 40 45.32 63.89 -36.65
N SER A 41 45.56 65.15 -36.95
CA SER A 41 46.05 66.12 -35.97
C SER A 41 44.96 67.10 -35.55
N LEU A 42 44.02 67.39 -36.45
CA LEU A 42 42.90 68.31 -36.23
C LEU A 42 41.62 67.74 -36.85
N THR A 43 40.47 68.17 -36.33
CA THR A 43 39.14 67.81 -36.88
C THR A 43 38.99 68.21 -38.35
N ALA A 44 39.65 69.28 -38.78
CA ALA A 44 39.67 69.71 -40.18
C ALA A 44 40.37 68.72 -41.13
N ASP A 45 41.17 67.79 -40.61
CA ASP A 45 41.83 66.76 -41.41
C ASP A 45 40.85 65.65 -41.81
N CYS A 46 39.70 65.53 -41.16
CA CYS A 46 38.77 64.41 -41.32
C CYS A 46 37.67 64.70 -42.36
N ILE A 47 37.21 63.66 -43.07
CA ILE A 47 36.10 63.79 -44.03
C ILE A 47 34.73 63.91 -43.33
N ASN A 48 33.81 64.68 -43.93
CA ASN A 48 32.40 64.79 -43.52
C ASN A 48 32.23 65.21 -42.04
N ASN A 49 31.41 64.49 -41.28
CA ASN A 49 31.06 64.76 -39.89
C ASN A 49 31.97 64.03 -38.88
N LEU A 50 33.16 63.60 -39.31
CA LEU A 50 34.16 63.00 -38.43
C LEU A 50 34.87 64.10 -37.62
N ILE A 51 35.20 63.80 -36.38
CA ILE A 51 36.02 64.65 -35.51
C ILE A 51 37.32 63.93 -35.15
N CYS A 52 38.40 64.70 -35.01
CA CYS A 52 39.67 64.16 -34.62
C CYS A 52 39.68 63.93 -33.11
N THR A 53 39.63 62.66 -32.69
CA THR A 53 39.51 62.27 -31.28
C THR A 53 40.77 61.55 -30.82
N SER A 54 41.33 61.97 -29.69
CA SER A 54 42.49 61.32 -29.09
C SER A 54 42.07 60.09 -28.28
N VAL A 55 42.57 58.92 -28.66
CA VAL A 55 42.38 57.65 -27.95
C VAL A 55 43.75 57.12 -27.58
N ASN A 56 44.05 57.00 -26.28
CA ASN A 56 45.34 56.54 -25.75
C ASN A 56 46.56 57.33 -26.30
N GLY A 57 46.40 58.63 -26.53
CA GLY A 57 47.49 59.52 -26.99
C GLY A 57 47.72 59.54 -28.50
N VAL A 58 46.95 58.78 -29.28
CA VAL A 58 46.93 58.86 -30.75
C VAL A 58 45.57 59.39 -31.21
N SER A 59 45.56 60.35 -32.12
CA SER A 59 44.33 60.97 -32.60
C SER A 59 43.86 60.35 -33.92
N TYR A 60 42.58 59.98 -33.98
CA TYR A 60 41.94 59.34 -35.13
C TYR A 60 40.66 60.07 -35.55
N CYS A 61 40.34 60.02 -36.83
CA CYS A 61 39.07 60.52 -37.36
C CYS A 61 37.94 59.55 -36.99
N LEU A 62 37.15 59.91 -35.98
CA LEU A 62 36.03 59.12 -35.46
C LEU A 62 34.72 59.92 -35.55
N CYS A 63 33.58 59.24 -35.40
CA CYS A 63 32.31 59.96 -35.38
C CYS A 63 32.18 60.84 -34.13
N GLY A 64 31.71 62.07 -34.33
CA GLY A 64 31.64 63.04 -33.23
C GLY A 64 30.59 62.70 -32.18
N THR A 65 31.03 62.73 -30.92
CA THR A 65 30.31 62.28 -29.71
C THR A 65 29.97 60.79 -29.70
N ASP A 66 29.82 60.25 -28.50
CA ASP A 66 29.54 58.84 -28.28
C ASP A 66 28.18 58.39 -28.87
N THR A 67 27.29 59.33 -29.24
CA THR A 67 25.94 59.05 -29.77
C THR A 67 25.90 58.77 -31.27
N ARG A 68 27.05 58.75 -31.95
CA ARG A 68 27.14 58.48 -33.39
C ARG A 68 27.93 57.20 -33.66
N TYR A 69 27.56 56.49 -34.71
CA TYR A 69 28.32 55.35 -35.23
C TYR A 69 28.69 55.58 -36.69
N TYR A 70 29.80 54.98 -37.13
CA TYR A 70 30.25 55.06 -38.52
C TYR A 70 29.57 53.99 -39.36
N TYR A 71 28.77 54.41 -40.35
CA TYR A 71 28.14 53.49 -41.28
C TYR A 71 29.06 53.27 -42.48
N THR A 72 29.68 52.09 -42.53
CA THR A 72 30.73 51.74 -43.51
C THR A 72 30.27 51.79 -44.96
N LEU A 73 28.99 51.49 -45.23
CA LEU A 73 28.44 51.49 -46.59
C LEU A 73 28.33 52.89 -47.20
N ASN A 74 27.96 53.90 -46.40
CA ASN A 74 27.79 55.28 -46.88
C ASN A 74 28.93 56.21 -46.46
N GLN A 75 29.93 55.71 -45.73
CA GLN A 75 31.05 56.49 -45.17
C GLN A 75 30.60 57.72 -44.36
N THR A 76 29.47 57.63 -43.66
CA THR A 76 28.88 58.73 -42.89
C THR A 76 28.67 58.34 -41.43
N CYS A 77 28.77 59.33 -40.56
CA CYS A 77 28.37 59.20 -39.17
C CYS A 77 26.86 59.36 -39.06
N LEU A 78 26.19 58.32 -38.58
CA LEU A 78 24.76 58.33 -38.30
C LEU A 78 24.55 58.30 -36.79
N ASN A 79 23.42 58.85 -36.33
CA ASN A 79 23.06 58.76 -34.92
C ASN A 79 22.76 57.30 -34.56
N LYS A 80 23.21 56.87 -33.39
CA LYS A 80 22.82 55.59 -32.80
C LYS A 80 21.31 55.58 -32.57
N VAL A 81 20.73 54.40 -32.65
CA VAL A 81 19.28 54.20 -32.55
C VAL A 81 18.85 54.21 -31.09
N LEU A 82 17.80 54.98 -30.80
CA LEU A 82 17.21 55.11 -29.47
C LEU A 82 16.36 53.90 -29.09
N TYR A 83 15.93 53.84 -27.84
CA TYR A 83 15.05 52.78 -27.34
C TYR A 83 13.78 52.63 -28.19
N ASN A 84 13.40 51.39 -28.46
CA ASN A 84 12.19 51.01 -29.21
C ASN A 84 12.15 51.49 -30.68
N GLN A 85 13.32 51.70 -31.28
CA GLN A 85 13.47 52.04 -32.69
C GLN A 85 14.09 50.87 -33.46
N SER A 86 13.83 50.80 -34.76
CA SER A 86 14.31 49.71 -35.63
C SER A 86 15.82 49.75 -35.85
N CYS A 87 16.48 48.60 -35.76
CA CYS A 87 17.89 48.39 -36.01
C CYS A 87 18.08 47.16 -36.92
N SER A 88 19.26 47.04 -37.53
CA SER A 88 19.65 45.83 -38.25
C SER A 88 21.03 45.36 -37.82
N SER A 89 21.30 44.07 -38.02
CA SER A 89 22.63 43.46 -37.79
C SER A 89 23.74 44.09 -38.64
N PHE A 90 23.39 44.82 -39.71
CA PHE A 90 24.31 45.52 -40.60
C PHE A 90 24.24 47.05 -40.45
N GLY A 91 23.57 47.57 -39.40
CA GLY A 91 23.42 49.00 -39.05
C GLY A 91 21.95 49.41 -38.86
N PRO A 92 21.61 50.62 -38.40
CA PRO A 92 22.27 51.39 -37.36
C PRO A 92 22.37 50.65 -36.02
N TYR A 93 23.48 50.89 -35.29
CA TYR A 93 23.72 50.30 -33.97
C TYR A 93 22.88 51.01 -32.92
N CYS A 94 22.36 50.24 -31.97
CA CYS A 94 21.70 50.76 -30.79
C CYS A 94 22.68 51.57 -29.94
N ASP A 95 22.16 52.54 -29.18
CA ASP A 95 22.98 53.31 -28.24
C ASP A 95 23.49 52.42 -27.08
N ASP A 96 24.75 52.00 -27.21
CA ASP A 96 25.46 51.13 -26.27
C ASP A 96 25.88 51.87 -24.99
N ILE A 97 25.99 53.20 -24.98
CA ILE A 97 26.27 54.00 -23.77
C ILE A 97 25.14 53.81 -22.75
N ILE A 98 23.91 53.76 -23.25
CA ILE A 98 22.72 53.50 -22.44
C ILE A 98 22.37 52.01 -22.40
N LEU A 99 23.29 51.15 -22.83
CA LEU A 99 23.23 49.67 -22.83
C LEU A 99 22.08 49.09 -23.68
N LEU A 100 21.70 49.72 -24.79
CA LEU A 100 20.74 49.12 -25.71
C LEU A 100 21.40 48.08 -26.61
N GLN A 101 20.65 47.02 -26.94
CA GLN A 101 21.05 45.97 -27.86
C GLN A 101 19.97 45.72 -28.91
N CYS A 102 20.41 45.42 -30.13
CA CYS A 102 19.50 45.09 -31.22
C CYS A 102 18.97 43.67 -31.00
N THR A 103 17.67 43.52 -30.81
CA THR A 103 17.05 42.21 -30.67
C THR A 103 17.06 41.46 -32.00
N THR A 104 16.80 40.16 -31.94
CA THR A 104 16.58 39.33 -33.15
C THR A 104 15.40 39.81 -34.00
N SER A 105 14.47 40.58 -33.42
CA SER A 105 13.37 41.23 -34.13
C SER A 105 13.75 42.58 -34.77
N GLY A 106 15.02 43.00 -34.67
CA GLY A 106 15.49 44.24 -35.27
C GLY A 106 15.01 45.50 -34.54
N ILE A 107 14.89 45.47 -33.21
CA ILE A 107 14.50 46.63 -32.39
C ILE A 107 15.54 46.85 -31.29
N CYS A 108 15.90 48.10 -31.00
CA CYS A 108 16.79 48.44 -29.90
C CYS A 108 16.07 48.37 -28.55
N LEU A 109 16.37 47.34 -27.77
CA LEU A 109 15.82 47.14 -26.42
C LEU A 109 16.95 46.95 -25.41
N CYS A 110 16.62 47.10 -24.13
CA CYS A 110 17.55 46.72 -23.07
C CYS A 110 17.76 45.19 -23.08
N PRO A 111 18.98 44.71 -22.74
CA PRO A 111 19.25 43.29 -22.53
C PRO A 111 18.30 42.71 -21.47
N SER A 112 18.12 41.39 -21.46
CA SER A 112 17.15 40.71 -20.58
C SER A 112 17.30 41.04 -19.08
N ALA A 113 18.52 41.30 -18.60
CA ALA A 113 18.79 41.68 -17.21
C ALA A 113 18.49 43.16 -16.87
N TYR A 114 18.04 43.95 -17.85
CA TYR A 114 17.84 45.39 -17.73
C TYR A 114 16.43 45.81 -18.16
N TYR A 115 15.96 46.95 -17.65
CA TYR A 115 14.75 47.64 -18.08
C TYR A 115 15.08 49.06 -18.49
N TYR A 116 14.29 49.65 -19.38
CA TYR A 116 14.49 51.04 -19.80
C TYR A 116 13.80 51.99 -18.82
N SER A 117 14.57 52.80 -18.11
CA SER A 117 14.02 53.80 -17.18
C SER A 117 13.87 55.13 -17.90
N THR A 118 12.63 55.58 -18.06
CA THR A 118 12.27 56.84 -18.73
C THR A 118 12.82 58.04 -17.96
N ALA A 119 12.85 57.97 -16.63
CA ALA A 119 13.37 59.04 -15.77
C ALA A 119 14.87 59.33 -15.99
N SER A 120 15.65 58.32 -16.37
CA SER A 120 17.09 58.46 -16.61
C SER A 120 17.51 58.28 -18.07
N ALA A 121 16.55 58.05 -18.98
CA ALA A 121 16.76 57.76 -20.39
C ALA A 121 17.85 56.69 -20.65
N ARG A 122 17.90 55.64 -19.83
CA ARG A 122 18.90 54.56 -19.95
C ARG A 122 18.43 53.23 -19.40
N CYS A 123 19.06 52.15 -19.84
CA CYS A 123 18.83 50.83 -19.27
C CYS A 123 19.41 50.74 -17.85
N LYS A 124 18.60 50.29 -16.89
CA LYS A 124 18.96 50.00 -15.50
C LYS A 124 18.74 48.52 -15.21
N SER A 125 19.51 47.95 -14.28
CA SER A 125 19.34 46.56 -13.86
C SER A 125 17.92 46.33 -13.35
N ARG A 126 17.32 45.20 -13.73
CA ARG A 126 15.99 44.82 -13.23
C ARG A 126 16.01 44.64 -11.71
N LEU A 127 14.88 44.97 -11.10
CA LEU A 127 14.68 44.95 -9.65
C LEU A 127 14.28 43.53 -9.19
N TYR A 128 14.83 43.12 -8.04
CA TYR A 128 14.56 41.81 -7.45
C TYR A 128 13.28 41.82 -6.60
N PRO A 129 12.67 40.66 -6.34
CA PRO A 129 11.53 40.58 -5.44
C PRO A 129 11.84 41.22 -4.07
N GLY A 130 10.94 42.08 -3.61
CA GLY A 130 11.11 42.91 -2.41
C GLY A 130 11.52 44.36 -2.69
N ASP A 131 12.16 44.65 -3.82
CA ASP A 131 12.55 46.02 -4.18
C ASP A 131 11.34 46.90 -4.49
N THR A 132 11.42 48.17 -4.12
CA THR A 132 10.39 49.16 -4.45
C THR A 132 10.40 49.49 -5.93
N CYS A 133 9.23 49.50 -6.56
CA CYS A 133 9.09 49.67 -8.01
C CYS A 133 7.99 50.69 -8.36
N THR A 134 7.93 51.06 -9.64
CA THR A 134 6.87 51.88 -10.21
C THR A 134 6.14 51.10 -11.31
N VAL A 135 4.81 51.25 -11.39
CA VAL A 135 3.98 50.51 -12.35
C VAL A 135 4.23 50.90 -13.81
N ALA A 136 4.81 52.06 -14.07
CA ALA A 136 4.97 52.61 -15.43
C ALA A 136 6.02 51.87 -16.29
N GLU A 137 7.02 51.23 -15.67
CA GLU A 137 8.23 50.78 -16.38
C GLU A 137 8.45 49.25 -16.35
N SER A 138 7.59 48.50 -15.65
CA SER A 138 7.76 47.06 -15.37
C SER A 138 9.23 46.67 -15.04
N PRO A 139 9.82 47.28 -13.99
CA PRO A 139 11.26 47.22 -13.75
C PRO A 139 11.72 45.88 -13.15
N CYS A 140 10.81 44.99 -12.79
CA CYS A 140 11.11 43.76 -12.06
C CYS A 140 11.78 42.70 -12.96
N ILE A 141 12.49 41.74 -12.37
CA ILE A 141 13.04 40.58 -13.09
C ILE A 141 11.95 39.78 -13.83
N THR A 142 12.36 38.92 -14.77
CA THR A 142 11.43 38.05 -15.52
C THR A 142 10.54 37.24 -14.57
N ASN A 143 9.25 37.13 -14.92
CA ASN A 143 8.21 36.50 -14.09
C ASN A 143 7.92 37.19 -12.75
N ALA A 144 8.43 38.40 -12.51
CA ALA A 144 8.01 39.26 -11.40
C ALA A 144 7.18 40.45 -11.90
N ASN A 145 6.21 40.87 -11.09
CA ASN A 145 5.37 42.02 -11.34
C ASN A 145 5.52 43.04 -10.21
N CYS A 146 5.36 44.32 -10.56
CA CYS A 146 5.30 45.40 -9.59
C CYS A 146 3.89 45.47 -9.00
N ILE A 147 3.71 44.99 -7.77
CA ILE A 147 2.39 44.93 -7.11
C ILE A 147 2.38 45.70 -5.81
N ASN A 148 1.19 46.10 -5.35
CA ASN A 148 1.03 46.82 -4.09
C ASN A 148 1.04 45.83 -2.92
N VAL A 149 2.10 45.88 -2.10
CA VAL A 149 2.25 45.10 -0.88
C VAL A 149 2.27 46.07 0.30
N ALA A 150 1.23 46.01 1.14
CA ALA A 150 1.09 46.86 2.33
C ALA A 150 1.28 48.38 2.04
N SER A 151 0.59 48.89 1.01
CA SER A 151 0.65 50.30 0.58
C SER A 151 1.97 50.74 -0.07
N THR A 152 2.91 49.82 -0.33
CA THR A 152 4.14 50.09 -1.09
C THR A 152 4.20 49.24 -2.35
N LEU A 153 4.52 49.84 -3.49
CA LEU A 153 4.73 49.08 -4.73
C LEU A 153 6.08 48.36 -4.66
N ARG A 154 6.04 47.03 -4.71
CA ARG A 154 7.23 46.17 -4.68
C ARG A 154 7.19 45.12 -5.77
N CYS A 155 8.37 44.72 -6.24
CA CYS A 155 8.49 43.59 -7.13
C CYS A 155 8.15 42.30 -6.37
N GLN A 156 7.33 41.44 -6.96
CA GLN A 156 7.03 40.11 -6.43
C GLN A 156 6.92 39.13 -7.60
N CYS A 157 7.40 37.90 -7.41
CA CYS A 157 7.19 36.85 -8.39
C CYS A 157 5.68 36.66 -8.66
N THR A 158 5.34 36.32 -9.89
CA THR A 158 3.94 36.20 -10.33
C THR A 158 3.21 35.19 -9.47
N ASN A 159 2.23 35.69 -8.70
CA ASN A 159 1.53 34.91 -7.70
C ASN A 159 0.86 33.67 -8.32
N GLY A 160 0.97 32.54 -7.63
CA GLY A 160 0.39 31.26 -8.05
C GLY A 160 1.16 30.49 -9.13
N SER A 161 2.24 31.05 -9.69
CA SER A 161 3.04 30.39 -10.74
C SER A 161 4.53 30.34 -10.45
N TYR A 162 5.08 31.32 -9.72
CA TYR A 162 6.51 31.42 -9.44
C TYR A 162 6.80 31.80 -7.98
N TYR A 163 7.94 31.35 -7.47
CA TYR A 163 8.52 31.76 -6.18
C TYR A 163 9.91 32.37 -6.39
N TYR A 164 10.38 33.17 -5.42
CA TYR A 164 11.73 33.73 -5.48
C TYR A 164 12.73 32.70 -4.96
N ASP A 165 13.60 32.23 -5.84
CA ASP A 165 14.71 31.36 -5.47
C ASP A 165 15.94 32.20 -5.18
N ILE A 166 16.29 32.30 -3.90
CA ILE A 166 17.44 33.08 -3.43
C ILE A 166 18.78 32.56 -3.96
N THR A 167 18.86 31.26 -4.30
CA THR A 167 20.12 30.65 -4.76
C THR A 167 20.45 31.04 -6.21
N THR A 168 19.41 31.14 -7.04
CA THR A 168 19.54 31.55 -8.45
C THR A 168 19.27 33.05 -8.64
N ALA A 169 18.75 33.72 -7.62
CA ALA A 169 18.27 35.11 -7.67
C ALA A 169 17.24 35.35 -8.80
N GLN A 170 16.37 34.37 -9.06
CA GLN A 170 15.35 34.42 -10.11
C GLN A 170 13.97 34.00 -9.57
N CYS A 171 12.92 34.37 -10.30
CA CYS A 171 11.59 33.79 -10.08
C CYS A 171 11.51 32.41 -10.75
N ALA A 172 11.61 31.36 -9.95
CA ALA A 172 11.52 29.96 -10.38
C ALA A 172 10.08 29.47 -10.34
N ALA A 173 9.71 28.54 -11.24
CA ALA A 173 8.36 27.99 -11.28
C ALA A 173 8.05 27.23 -9.99
N LEU A 174 6.80 27.33 -9.50
CA LEU A 174 6.36 26.59 -8.33
C LEU A 174 6.52 25.07 -8.54
N LYS A 175 6.96 24.39 -7.49
CA LYS A 175 7.25 22.97 -7.46
C LYS A 175 5.95 22.16 -7.39
N SER A 176 5.87 21.12 -8.21
CA SER A 176 4.72 20.22 -8.29
C SER A 176 4.69 19.20 -7.14
N TYR A 177 3.60 18.44 -7.05
CA TYR A 177 3.45 17.36 -6.06
C TYR A 177 4.61 16.36 -6.16
N GLY A 178 5.21 16.02 -5.01
CA GLY A 178 6.35 15.09 -4.92
C GLY A 178 7.73 15.72 -5.12
N ALA A 179 7.80 17.00 -5.53
CA ALA A 179 9.08 17.70 -5.67
C ALA A 179 9.66 18.12 -4.31
N VAL A 180 11.00 18.12 -4.22
CA VAL A 180 11.73 18.49 -2.99
C VAL A 180 11.63 19.99 -2.74
N CYS A 181 11.28 20.40 -1.53
CA CYS A 181 11.16 21.78 -1.11
C CYS A 181 11.89 22.04 0.22
N THR A 182 12.27 23.29 0.44
CA THR A 182 12.83 23.76 1.72
C THR A 182 11.86 24.67 2.46
N GLU A 183 10.98 25.36 1.73
CA GLU A 183 10.04 26.33 2.26
C GLU A 183 8.67 26.16 1.60
N GLN A 184 7.63 26.59 2.30
CA GLN A 184 6.22 26.46 1.90
C GLN A 184 5.94 27.15 0.55
N GLU A 185 6.52 28.32 0.35
CA GLU A 185 6.27 29.19 -0.82
C GLU A 185 6.78 28.59 -2.13
N GLN A 186 7.61 27.55 -2.06
CA GLN A 186 8.14 26.88 -3.25
C GLN A 186 7.11 25.96 -3.90
N CYS A 187 6.07 25.55 -3.18
CA CYS A 187 5.10 24.57 -3.66
C CYS A 187 3.95 25.22 -4.41
N ALA A 188 3.42 24.53 -5.43
CA ALA A 188 2.27 25.00 -6.18
C ALA A 188 1.05 25.23 -5.28
N THR A 189 0.15 26.12 -5.70
CA THR A 189 -1.05 26.50 -4.94
C THR A 189 -1.82 25.27 -4.45
N GLY A 190 -2.07 25.20 -3.14
CA GLY A 190 -2.77 24.08 -2.49
C GLY A 190 -1.88 22.94 -2.02
N LEU A 191 -0.58 22.97 -2.33
CA LEU A 191 0.42 22.05 -1.78
C LEU A 191 1.18 22.69 -0.61
N TYR A 192 1.73 21.84 0.24
CA TYR A 192 2.49 22.24 1.43
C TYR A 192 3.84 21.55 1.46
N CYS A 193 4.86 22.26 1.92
CA CYS A 193 6.19 21.70 2.09
C CYS A 193 6.24 20.91 3.39
N VAL A 194 5.86 19.63 3.34
CA VAL A 194 5.79 18.74 4.51
C VAL A 194 6.89 17.70 4.38
N SER A 195 7.77 17.61 5.38
CA SER A 195 8.93 16.71 5.36
C SER A 195 9.81 16.90 4.11
N SER A 196 10.06 18.17 3.75
CA SER A 196 10.88 18.57 2.59
C SER A 196 10.36 18.14 1.21
N ILE A 197 9.08 17.80 1.10
CA ILE A 197 8.43 17.46 -0.17
C ILE A 197 7.11 18.26 -0.29
N CYS A 198 6.83 18.77 -1.48
CA CYS A 198 5.55 19.39 -1.78
C CYS A 198 4.44 18.33 -1.85
N GLN A 199 3.57 18.30 -0.84
CA GLN A 199 2.47 17.34 -0.75
C GLN A 199 1.23 17.97 -0.10
N CYS A 200 0.10 17.26 -0.13
CA CYS A 200 -1.09 17.70 0.57
C CYS A 200 -0.89 17.62 2.10
N LEU A 201 -1.69 18.36 2.87
CA LEU A 201 -1.75 18.16 4.32
C LEU A 201 -2.14 16.71 4.65
N THR A 202 -1.82 16.26 5.86
CA THR A 202 -2.12 14.89 6.32
C THR A 202 -3.61 14.55 6.23
N SER A 203 -4.50 15.54 6.42
CA SER A 203 -5.96 15.42 6.28
C SER A 203 -6.47 15.45 4.82
N GLN A 204 -5.57 15.56 3.85
CA GLN A 204 -5.90 15.72 2.43
C GLN A 204 -5.21 14.66 1.57
N TYR A 205 -5.72 14.45 0.36
CA TYR A 205 -5.12 13.59 -0.67
C TYR A 205 -5.06 14.31 -2.02
N TYR A 206 -4.08 13.93 -2.84
CA TYR A 206 -3.83 14.56 -4.13
C TYR A 206 -4.63 13.88 -5.24
N THR A 207 -5.37 14.67 -6.04
CA THR A 207 -6.20 14.18 -7.15
C THR A 207 -5.51 14.26 -8.52
N GLY A 208 -4.24 14.65 -8.58
CA GLY A 208 -3.54 14.96 -9.82
C GLY A 208 -3.52 16.45 -10.17
N SER A 209 -4.43 17.24 -9.59
CA SER A 209 -4.47 18.70 -9.78
C SER A 209 -4.60 19.49 -8.46
N THR A 210 -5.37 18.97 -7.49
CA THR A 210 -5.66 19.67 -6.23
C THR A 210 -5.65 18.72 -5.05
N CYS A 211 -5.44 19.28 -3.86
CA CYS A 211 -5.59 18.57 -2.59
C CYS A 211 -7.04 18.64 -2.13
N LEU A 212 -7.68 17.48 -1.99
CA LEU A 212 -9.02 17.36 -1.45
C LEU A 212 -8.97 16.76 -0.04
N THR A 213 -9.92 17.13 0.81
CA THR A 213 -10.07 16.54 2.15
C THR A 213 -10.34 15.04 2.05
N ARG A 214 -9.67 14.27 2.89
CA ARG A 214 -9.89 12.82 3.00
C ARG A 214 -11.31 12.52 3.45
N ALA A 215 -11.86 11.43 2.92
CA ALA A 215 -13.20 10.97 3.20
C ALA A 215 -13.31 10.36 4.61
N THR A 216 -14.38 10.69 5.32
CA THR A 216 -14.66 10.21 6.68
C THR A 216 -15.28 8.82 6.69
N HIS A 217 -15.48 8.22 7.87
CA HIS A 217 -16.10 6.91 8.01
C HIS A 217 -17.47 6.83 7.30
N ASN A 218 -17.71 5.76 6.55
CA ASN A 218 -18.86 5.51 5.67
C ASN A 218 -19.03 6.47 4.48
N ALA A 219 -18.10 7.38 4.23
CA ALA A 219 -18.12 8.15 2.98
C ALA A 219 -17.72 7.27 1.79
N ALA A 220 -18.27 7.58 0.62
CA ALA A 220 -17.95 6.86 -0.62
C ALA A 220 -16.48 7.04 -1.01
N CYS A 221 -15.87 5.96 -1.51
CA CYS A 221 -14.50 5.95 -1.99
C CYS A 221 -14.39 5.14 -3.30
N ASN A 222 -13.38 5.48 -4.09
CA ASN A 222 -13.05 4.80 -5.35
C ASN A 222 -11.88 3.85 -5.06
N SER A 223 -12.08 2.55 -5.33
CA SER A 223 -11.15 1.46 -5.03
C SER A 223 -9.95 1.34 -5.98
N VAL A 224 -9.78 2.26 -6.93
CA VAL A 224 -8.85 2.06 -8.07
C VAL A 224 -7.57 2.90 -7.98
N SER A 225 -7.51 4.03 -7.27
CA SER A 225 -6.32 4.90 -7.43
C SER A 225 -5.93 5.87 -6.31
N GLY A 226 -6.10 5.55 -5.03
CA GLY A 226 -5.35 6.32 -4.01
C GLY A 226 -5.85 6.31 -2.57
N PRO A 227 -5.16 7.04 -1.68
CA PRO A 227 -5.48 7.15 -0.26
C PRO A 227 -6.64 8.15 -0.08
N TYR A 228 -7.85 7.77 -0.50
CA TYR A 228 -9.06 8.62 -0.40
C TYR A 228 -9.56 8.78 1.03
N CYS A 229 -9.46 7.72 1.83
CA CYS A 229 -9.96 7.70 3.20
C CYS A 229 -9.00 8.39 4.16
N ASP A 230 -9.54 8.83 5.30
CA ASP A 230 -8.73 9.40 6.37
C ASP A 230 -7.85 8.33 7.03
N THR A 231 -6.60 8.24 6.58
CA THR A 231 -5.61 7.30 7.10
C THR A 231 -5.14 7.68 8.50
N THR A 232 -5.30 8.94 8.91
CA THR A 232 -4.97 9.35 10.29
C THR A 232 -5.98 8.80 11.29
N ALA A 233 -7.23 8.63 10.84
CA ALA A 233 -8.28 7.91 11.58
C ALA A 233 -8.22 6.38 11.37
N GLY A 234 -7.22 5.85 10.65
CA GLY A 234 -7.06 4.41 10.38
C GLY A 234 -8.05 3.82 9.37
N LEU A 235 -8.71 4.65 8.54
CA LEU A 235 -9.69 4.20 7.56
C LEU A 235 -9.04 3.68 6.27
N SER A 236 -9.71 2.73 5.63
CA SER A 236 -9.35 2.15 4.33
C SER A 236 -10.55 2.04 3.41
N CYS A 237 -10.34 2.10 2.10
CA CYS A 237 -11.44 1.96 1.14
C CYS A 237 -11.76 0.47 0.96
N SER A 238 -12.96 0.06 1.35
CA SER A 238 -13.41 -1.32 1.14
C SER A 238 -13.65 -1.60 -0.34
N ALA A 239 -12.95 -2.60 -0.89
CA ALA A 239 -13.15 -3.04 -2.27
C ALA A 239 -14.57 -3.60 -2.53
N THR A 240 -15.25 -4.07 -1.48
CA THR A 240 -16.58 -4.68 -1.60
C THR A 240 -17.71 -3.65 -1.53
N THR A 241 -17.57 -2.64 -0.66
CA THR A 241 -18.64 -1.66 -0.43
C THR A 241 -18.38 -0.30 -1.07
N SER A 242 -17.15 -0.05 -1.54
CA SER A 242 -16.72 1.28 -2.02
C SER A 242 -16.96 2.39 -0.99
N LEU A 243 -16.82 2.05 0.30
CA LEU A 243 -16.92 2.99 1.42
C LEU A 243 -15.63 2.99 2.25
N CYS A 244 -15.34 4.12 2.88
CA CYS A 244 -14.27 4.24 3.87
C CYS A 244 -14.68 3.56 5.17
N VAL A 245 -14.05 2.43 5.47
CA VAL A 245 -14.35 1.60 6.64
C VAL A 245 -13.06 1.26 7.39
N CYS A 246 -13.21 0.77 8.62
CA CYS A 246 -12.07 0.23 9.34
C CYS A 246 -11.58 -1.07 8.68
N PRO A 247 -10.24 -1.28 8.62
CA PRO A 247 -9.66 -2.54 8.18
C PRO A 247 -10.16 -3.73 8.99
N THR A 248 -9.92 -4.95 8.48
CA THR A 248 -10.24 -6.19 9.18
C THR A 248 -9.64 -6.18 10.60
N TYR A 249 -10.44 -6.62 11.59
CA TYR A 249 -10.11 -6.63 13.02
C TYR A 249 -10.11 -5.26 13.72
N TYR A 250 -10.62 -4.22 13.08
CA TYR A 250 -10.81 -2.90 13.68
C TYR A 250 -12.28 -2.48 13.63
N TYR A 251 -12.70 -1.64 14.55
CA TYR A 251 -14.01 -1.02 14.56
C TYR A 251 -13.93 0.49 14.74
N TRP A 252 -14.95 1.18 14.26
CA TRP A 252 -15.05 2.63 14.38
C TRP A 252 -15.53 3.03 15.77
N ASN A 253 -14.70 3.74 16.53
CA ASN A 253 -15.05 4.19 17.88
C ASN A 253 -15.65 5.62 17.93
N THR A 254 -16.15 6.13 16.80
CA THR A 254 -16.58 7.52 16.51
C THR A 254 -15.50 8.49 16.06
N THR A 255 -14.23 8.28 16.42
CA THR A 255 -13.13 9.17 16.05
C THR A 255 -12.06 8.49 15.18
N GLN A 256 -11.80 7.22 15.43
CA GLN A 256 -10.78 6.45 14.72
C GLN A 256 -11.10 4.95 14.72
N CYS A 257 -10.41 4.22 13.85
CA CYS A 257 -10.40 2.78 13.85
C CYS A 257 -9.53 2.28 14.99
N VAL A 258 -10.15 1.57 15.93
CA VAL A 258 -9.46 0.92 17.05
C VAL A 258 -9.60 -0.59 16.93
N GLN A 259 -8.64 -1.33 17.46
CA GLN A 259 -8.64 -2.78 17.38
C GLN A 259 -9.91 -3.34 18.05
N GLN A 260 -10.53 -4.34 17.43
CA GLN A 260 -11.59 -5.12 18.04
C GLN A 260 -11.10 -5.75 19.34
N LYS A 261 -11.99 -5.81 20.30
CA LYS A 261 -11.77 -6.42 21.62
C LYS A 261 -11.69 -7.93 21.48
N TYR A 262 -11.08 -8.59 22.45
CA TYR A 262 -11.03 -10.05 22.50
C TYR A 262 -12.34 -10.63 23.03
N LEU A 263 -12.50 -11.95 22.92
CA LEU A 263 -13.60 -12.63 23.57
C LEU A 263 -13.54 -12.42 25.09
N TYR A 264 -14.71 -12.26 25.71
CA TYR A 264 -14.93 -11.96 27.12
C TYR A 264 -14.54 -10.56 27.59
N ASP A 265 -13.97 -9.72 26.73
CA ASP A 265 -13.78 -8.30 27.03
C ASP A 265 -15.12 -7.58 27.13
N SER A 266 -15.15 -6.54 27.97
CA SER A 266 -16.33 -5.68 28.11
C SER A 266 -16.64 -4.97 26.79
N CYS A 267 -17.90 -4.85 26.40
CA CYS A 267 -18.35 -4.21 25.17
C CYS A 267 -19.63 -3.41 25.40
N THR A 268 -19.86 -2.41 24.55
CA THR A 268 -21.13 -1.66 24.50
C THR A 268 -21.88 -1.85 23.19
N ALA A 269 -21.23 -2.42 22.17
CA ALA A 269 -21.82 -2.71 20.87
C ALA A 269 -21.14 -3.94 20.24
N THR A 270 -21.89 -4.68 19.43
CA THR A 270 -21.42 -5.88 18.72
C THR A 270 -20.23 -5.61 17.79
N THR A 271 -20.15 -4.42 17.20
CA THR A 271 -19.02 -4.04 16.32
C THR A 271 -17.68 -4.03 17.03
N GLN A 272 -17.65 -3.92 18.36
CA GLN A 272 -16.43 -3.95 19.16
C GLN A 272 -15.85 -5.35 19.31
N CYS A 273 -16.64 -6.39 19.07
CA CYS A 273 -16.25 -7.77 19.27
C CYS A 273 -15.51 -8.33 18.04
N PRO A 274 -14.80 -9.46 18.19
CA PRO A 274 -14.17 -10.14 17.06
C PRO A 274 -15.18 -10.51 15.98
N THR A 275 -14.72 -10.83 14.78
CA THR A 275 -15.57 -11.26 13.67
C THR A 275 -16.54 -12.37 14.12
N ASN A 276 -17.83 -12.22 13.81
CA ASN A 276 -18.95 -13.08 14.23
C ASN A 276 -19.21 -13.16 15.75
N GLY A 277 -18.47 -12.42 16.58
CA GLY A 277 -18.79 -12.23 17.99
C GLY A 277 -19.97 -11.26 18.16
N GLN A 278 -20.68 -11.38 19.28
CA GLN A 278 -21.78 -10.50 19.66
C GLN A 278 -21.54 -9.92 21.05
N CYS A 279 -21.96 -8.67 21.25
CA CYS A 279 -21.96 -8.09 22.58
C CYS A 279 -23.17 -8.63 23.35
N SER A 280 -22.93 -9.38 24.43
CA SER A 280 -23.99 -9.97 25.23
C SER A 280 -24.82 -8.90 25.95
N GLY A 281 -26.00 -9.28 26.45
CA GLY A 281 -26.78 -8.41 27.35
C GLY A 281 -26.08 -8.06 28.67
N LEU A 282 -24.98 -8.76 28.99
CA LEU A 282 -24.10 -8.47 30.14
C LEU A 282 -22.95 -7.52 29.76
N GLY A 283 -22.89 -7.03 28.52
CA GLY A 283 -21.85 -6.14 28.05
C GLY A 283 -20.49 -6.83 27.91
N ILE A 284 -20.46 -8.10 27.50
CA ILE A 284 -19.22 -8.84 27.20
C ILE A 284 -19.26 -9.48 25.81
N CYS A 285 -18.13 -9.49 25.11
CA CYS A 285 -18.02 -10.12 23.80
C CYS A 285 -18.10 -11.64 23.92
N GLN A 286 -19.09 -12.26 23.29
CA GLN A 286 -19.29 -13.71 23.30
C GLN A 286 -19.64 -14.23 21.92
N CYS A 287 -19.33 -15.50 21.65
CA CYS A 287 -19.82 -16.18 20.46
C CYS A 287 -21.31 -16.50 20.60
N THR A 288 -21.98 -16.77 19.48
CA THR A 288 -23.36 -17.26 19.50
C THR A 288 -23.42 -18.71 20.00
N ALA A 289 -24.62 -19.20 20.36
CA ALA A 289 -24.78 -20.57 20.86
C ALA A 289 -24.34 -21.66 19.86
N THR A 290 -24.19 -21.30 18.58
CA THR A 290 -23.79 -22.20 17.48
C THR A 290 -22.33 -22.03 17.06
N THR A 291 -21.56 -21.15 17.70
CA THR A 291 -20.17 -20.86 17.35
C THR A 291 -19.25 -20.94 18.58
N TYR A 292 -17.98 -21.22 18.34
CA TYR A 292 -16.90 -21.15 19.32
C TYR A 292 -15.82 -20.19 18.85
N TYR A 293 -15.01 -19.70 19.79
CA TYR A 293 -13.96 -18.75 19.48
C TYR A 293 -12.67 -19.45 19.05
N ASN A 294 -12.22 -19.14 17.84
CA ASN A 294 -10.92 -19.55 17.35
C ASN A 294 -9.91 -18.44 17.62
N ALA A 295 -9.02 -18.65 18.59
CA ALA A 295 -8.02 -17.66 19.00
C ALA A 295 -7.02 -17.34 17.87
N THR A 296 -6.71 -18.31 16.99
CA THR A 296 -5.80 -18.12 15.86
C THR A 296 -6.39 -17.19 14.80
N LEU A 297 -7.70 -17.31 14.56
CA LEU A 297 -8.42 -16.49 13.58
C LEU A 297 -9.03 -15.21 14.18
N ASN A 298 -8.93 -15.03 15.50
CA ASN A 298 -9.63 -14.00 16.26
C ASN A 298 -11.09 -13.83 15.80
N SER A 299 -11.83 -14.95 15.76
CA SER A 299 -13.17 -15.01 15.16
C SER A 299 -14.00 -16.11 15.78
N CYS A 300 -15.32 -15.90 15.86
CA CYS A 300 -16.27 -16.95 16.20
C CYS A 300 -16.58 -17.77 14.95
N ILE A 301 -16.35 -19.08 15.03
CA ILE A 301 -16.57 -20.05 13.96
C ILE A 301 -17.57 -21.12 14.39
N THR A 302 -18.32 -21.68 13.46
CA THR A 302 -19.35 -22.69 13.76
C THR A 302 -18.74 -23.94 14.38
N TYR A 303 -19.42 -24.52 15.37
CA TYR A 303 -19.00 -25.80 15.94
C TYR A 303 -18.93 -26.90 14.86
N SER A 304 -17.92 -27.75 14.96
CA SER A 304 -17.78 -28.96 14.16
C SER A 304 -18.87 -29.99 14.53
N THR A 305 -19.45 -30.61 13.51
CA THR A 305 -20.47 -31.66 13.63
C THR A 305 -19.83 -33.05 13.65
N TYR A 306 -20.64 -34.10 13.87
CA TYR A 306 -20.13 -35.48 13.95
C TYR A 306 -19.30 -35.87 12.73
N GLY A 307 -18.11 -36.44 12.96
CA GLY A 307 -17.18 -36.89 11.92
C GLY A 307 -16.36 -35.78 11.26
N GLN A 308 -16.56 -34.50 11.61
CA GLN A 308 -15.67 -33.42 11.20
C GLN A 308 -14.38 -33.44 12.02
N THR A 309 -13.31 -32.93 11.43
CA THR A 309 -12.04 -32.77 12.13
C THR A 309 -12.12 -31.68 13.20
N CYS A 310 -11.40 -31.92 14.28
CA CYS A 310 -11.19 -31.00 15.39
C CYS A 310 -9.73 -31.11 15.83
N LEU A 311 -9.15 -29.98 16.21
CA LEU A 311 -7.80 -29.93 16.74
C LEU A 311 -7.87 -30.35 18.21
N ALA A 312 -7.49 -31.60 18.47
CA ALA A 312 -7.29 -32.10 19.83
C ALA A 312 -6.02 -31.46 20.47
N ASN A 313 -6.00 -30.13 20.59
CA ASN A 313 -5.03 -29.43 21.43
C ASN A 313 -5.62 -29.34 22.85
N ILE A 314 -4.79 -29.67 23.84
CA ILE A 314 -5.03 -29.72 25.29
C ILE A 314 -5.83 -28.54 25.88
N PHE A 315 -5.96 -27.41 25.18
CA PHE A 315 -6.67 -26.22 25.66
C PHE A 315 -7.99 -25.88 24.93
N VAL A 316 -8.41 -26.64 23.90
CA VAL A 316 -9.65 -26.35 23.14
C VAL A 316 -10.50 -27.61 23.02
N THR A 317 -11.21 -27.96 24.09
CA THR A 317 -12.18 -29.08 24.09
C THR A 317 -13.52 -28.71 23.43
N SER A 318 -13.69 -27.46 23.02
CA SER A 318 -14.97 -26.88 22.59
C SER A 318 -15.10 -26.68 21.08
N GLU A 319 -14.29 -27.33 20.23
CA GLU A 319 -14.50 -27.20 18.77
C GLU A 319 -15.71 -28.01 18.29
N CYS A 320 -16.06 -29.07 19.01
CA CYS A 320 -17.22 -29.91 18.74
C CYS A 320 -18.46 -29.37 19.45
N SER A 321 -19.62 -29.50 18.80
CA SER A 321 -20.88 -28.98 19.35
C SER A 321 -21.25 -29.67 20.66
N SER A 322 -21.16 -28.92 21.77
CA SER A 322 -21.59 -29.39 23.10
C SER A 322 -23.11 -29.60 23.16
N ALA A 323 -23.87 -28.85 22.36
CA ALA A 323 -25.31 -29.05 22.20
C ALA A 323 -25.67 -30.43 21.61
N LEU A 324 -24.75 -31.04 20.86
CA LEU A 324 -24.89 -32.40 20.31
C LEU A 324 -24.21 -33.47 21.19
N SER A 325 -23.67 -33.08 22.35
CA SER A 325 -22.86 -33.93 23.24
C SER A 325 -21.67 -34.58 22.52
N LEU A 326 -21.06 -33.85 21.58
CA LEU A 326 -19.87 -34.29 20.86
C LEU A 326 -18.60 -33.86 21.62
N THR A 327 -17.59 -34.72 21.59
CA THR A 327 -16.26 -34.49 22.14
C THR A 327 -15.21 -34.70 21.05
N CYS A 328 -14.13 -33.92 21.08
CA CYS A 328 -13.02 -34.11 20.16
C CYS A 328 -12.20 -35.34 20.58
N SER A 329 -12.25 -36.40 19.77
CA SER A 329 -11.56 -37.65 20.06
C SER A 329 -10.08 -37.55 19.64
N SER A 330 -9.18 -37.59 20.63
CA SER A 330 -7.73 -37.65 20.40
C SER A 330 -7.27 -39.01 19.88
N THR A 331 -8.05 -40.08 20.07
CA THR A 331 -7.70 -41.46 19.68
C THR A 331 -7.96 -41.76 18.20
N THR A 332 -8.83 -41.00 17.54
CA THR A 332 -9.18 -41.16 16.11
C THR A 332 -8.79 -39.93 15.30
N SER A 333 -7.57 -39.43 15.47
CA SER A 333 -6.99 -38.36 14.64
C SER A 333 -7.68 -36.99 14.76
N GLY A 334 -8.32 -36.68 15.89
CA GLY A 334 -8.98 -35.39 16.08
C GLY A 334 -10.27 -35.29 15.27
N LEU A 335 -11.25 -36.14 15.57
CA LEU A 335 -12.60 -36.07 15.00
C LEU A 335 -13.64 -35.82 16.09
N CYS A 336 -14.67 -35.03 15.77
CA CYS A 336 -15.82 -34.86 16.66
C CYS A 336 -16.66 -36.12 16.71
N GLN A 337 -16.70 -36.77 17.87
CA GLN A 337 -17.38 -38.03 18.11
C GLN A 337 -18.18 -37.98 19.41
N CYS A 338 -19.13 -38.91 19.56
CA CYS A 338 -19.82 -39.07 20.83
C CYS A 338 -18.84 -39.52 21.93
N SER A 339 -19.16 -39.19 23.19
CA SER A 339 -18.43 -39.72 24.34
C SER A 339 -18.40 -41.26 24.31
N SER A 340 -17.43 -41.87 24.99
CA SER A 340 -17.20 -43.33 24.94
C SER A 340 -18.43 -44.17 25.33
N ASN A 341 -19.32 -43.61 26.15
CA ASN A 341 -20.58 -44.20 26.60
C ASN A 341 -21.81 -43.84 25.73
N ALA A 342 -21.61 -43.21 24.57
CA ALA A 342 -22.68 -42.77 23.68
C ALA A 342 -22.41 -43.17 22.22
N PHE A 343 -23.47 -43.28 21.43
CA PHE A 343 -23.43 -43.55 20.00
C PHE A 343 -24.14 -42.43 19.24
N TYR A 344 -23.76 -42.23 17.98
CA TYR A 344 -24.37 -41.21 17.15
C TYR A 344 -25.68 -41.71 16.55
N ASN A 345 -26.79 -41.07 16.92
CA ASN A 345 -28.09 -41.32 16.32
C ASN A 345 -28.27 -40.41 15.10
N SER A 346 -28.17 -40.99 13.90
CA SER A 346 -28.26 -40.26 12.63
C SER A 346 -29.63 -39.61 12.39
N THR A 347 -30.71 -40.16 12.95
CA THR A 347 -32.08 -39.61 12.81
C THR A 347 -32.27 -38.36 13.65
N GLY A 348 -31.71 -38.33 14.86
CA GLY A 348 -31.79 -37.19 15.77
C GLY A 348 -30.59 -36.22 15.68
N ALA A 349 -29.59 -36.54 14.84
CA ALA A 349 -28.31 -35.83 14.73
C ALA A 349 -27.62 -35.56 16.08
N THR A 350 -27.79 -36.45 17.06
CA THR A 350 -27.37 -36.27 18.46
C THR A 350 -26.69 -37.52 18.99
N CYS A 351 -25.84 -37.35 19.99
CA CYS A 351 -25.25 -38.48 20.73
C CYS A 351 -26.23 -38.99 21.78
N THR A 352 -26.57 -40.27 21.69
CA THR A 352 -27.45 -40.97 22.65
C THR A 352 -26.65 -41.98 23.44
N THR A 353 -26.94 -42.14 24.74
CA THR A 353 -26.26 -43.09 25.60
C THR A 353 -26.37 -44.52 25.07
N LYS A 354 -25.27 -45.27 25.11
CA LYS A 354 -25.22 -46.68 24.71
C LYS A 354 -26.10 -47.53 25.63
N SER A 355 -26.81 -48.47 25.03
CA SER A 355 -27.79 -49.35 25.66
C SER A 355 -27.14 -50.37 26.58
N THR A 356 -27.85 -50.72 27.67
CA THR A 356 -27.47 -51.72 28.66
C THR A 356 -27.80 -53.14 28.19
N VAL A 357 -27.37 -54.16 28.96
CA VAL A 357 -27.72 -55.57 28.70
C VAL A 357 -29.24 -55.74 28.57
N LEU A 358 -29.68 -56.60 27.65
CA LEU A 358 -31.08 -56.89 27.31
C LEU A 358 -31.90 -55.76 26.67
N ALA A 359 -31.32 -54.58 26.47
CA ALA A 359 -32.00 -53.51 25.74
C ALA A 359 -32.04 -53.80 24.23
N ALA A 360 -33.10 -53.32 23.56
CA ALA A 360 -33.24 -53.46 22.12
C ALA A 360 -32.14 -52.69 21.38
N CYS A 361 -31.64 -53.27 20.28
CA CYS A 361 -30.61 -52.67 19.44
C CYS A 361 -30.86 -52.99 17.96
N SER A 362 -30.38 -52.11 17.08
CA SER A 362 -30.36 -52.34 15.62
C SER A 362 -28.97 -52.70 15.12
N THR A 363 -27.92 -52.16 15.76
CA THR A 363 -26.51 -52.40 15.43
C THR A 363 -25.67 -52.48 16.71
N SER A 364 -24.52 -53.17 16.65
CA SER A 364 -23.63 -53.30 17.82
C SER A 364 -23.08 -51.98 18.36
N SER A 365 -23.01 -50.94 17.52
CA SER A 365 -22.60 -49.59 17.94
C SER A 365 -23.56 -48.94 18.95
N THR A 366 -24.81 -49.40 19.03
CA THR A 366 -25.79 -48.91 20.01
C THR A 366 -25.63 -49.53 21.40
N CYS A 367 -24.92 -50.67 21.50
CA CYS A 367 -24.68 -51.37 22.76
C CYS A 367 -23.42 -50.83 23.45
N ASN A 368 -23.38 -50.94 24.79
CA ASN A 368 -22.23 -50.52 25.57
C ASN A 368 -21.04 -51.49 25.38
N ASP A 369 -20.22 -51.22 24.38
CA ASP A 369 -18.99 -51.93 24.03
C ASP A 369 -17.90 -51.85 25.11
N LEU A 370 -17.88 -50.80 25.96
CA LEU A 370 -16.95 -50.70 27.09
C LEU A 370 -17.13 -51.84 28.10
N VAL A 371 -18.33 -52.39 28.17
CA VAL A 371 -18.66 -53.56 28.99
C VAL A 371 -18.78 -54.84 28.13
N GLY A 372 -18.31 -54.80 26.88
CA GLY A 372 -18.26 -55.95 25.97
C GLY A 372 -19.60 -56.40 25.37
N LEU A 373 -20.64 -55.54 25.39
CA LEU A 373 -21.92 -55.86 24.78
C LEU A 373 -21.88 -55.65 23.26
N VAL A 374 -22.53 -56.56 22.53
CA VAL A 374 -22.76 -56.50 21.09
C VAL A 374 -24.25 -56.72 20.80
N CYS A 375 -24.71 -56.28 19.63
CA CYS A 375 -26.11 -56.47 19.26
C CYS A 375 -26.30 -57.86 18.68
N THR A 376 -26.95 -58.75 19.43
CA THR A 376 -27.23 -60.12 18.99
C THR A 376 -28.74 -60.34 19.04
N SER A 377 -29.33 -60.75 17.92
CA SER A 377 -30.78 -60.99 17.82
C SER A 377 -31.63 -59.78 18.25
N SER A 378 -31.22 -58.59 17.81
CA SER A 378 -31.86 -57.29 18.13
C SER A 378 -31.84 -56.89 19.61
N VAL A 379 -30.96 -57.51 20.42
CA VAL A 379 -30.79 -57.22 21.84
C VAL A 379 -29.29 -57.09 22.19
N CYS A 380 -28.95 -56.16 23.07
CA CYS A 380 -27.58 -56.02 23.57
C CYS A 380 -27.23 -57.17 24.51
N SER A 381 -26.34 -58.05 24.08
CA SER A 381 -25.88 -59.21 24.83
C SER A 381 -24.37 -59.40 24.67
N CYS A 382 -23.79 -60.28 25.48
CA CYS A 382 -22.37 -60.59 25.40
C CYS A 382 -22.04 -61.36 24.11
N ALA A 383 -20.88 -61.07 23.52
CA ALA A 383 -20.41 -61.76 22.32
C ALA A 383 -20.21 -63.26 22.57
N THR A 384 -20.20 -64.06 21.51
CA THR A 384 -19.97 -65.51 21.60
C THR A 384 -18.70 -65.84 22.39
N GLY A 385 -18.81 -66.74 23.37
CA GLY A 385 -17.70 -67.10 24.27
C GLY A 385 -17.53 -66.16 25.48
N THR A 386 -18.47 -65.24 25.70
CA THR A 386 -18.53 -64.40 26.90
C THR A 386 -19.92 -64.43 27.54
N TYR A 387 -20.00 -64.13 28.83
CA TYR A 387 -21.25 -64.02 29.60
C TYR A 387 -21.29 -62.75 30.45
N TRP A 388 -22.48 -62.33 30.83
CA TRP A 388 -22.67 -61.13 31.64
C TRP A 388 -22.42 -61.43 33.13
N SER A 389 -21.38 -60.84 33.72
CA SER A 389 -21.03 -61.00 35.13
C SER A 389 -21.88 -60.19 36.11
N GLY A 390 -22.78 -59.34 35.60
CA GLY A 390 -23.46 -58.28 36.36
C GLY A 390 -22.89 -56.89 36.11
N THR A 391 -21.62 -56.79 35.70
CA THR A 391 -20.94 -55.52 35.43
C THR A 391 -20.29 -55.44 34.06
N ALA A 392 -19.83 -56.57 33.51
CA ALA A 392 -19.23 -56.64 32.17
C ALA A 392 -19.40 -58.03 31.53
N CYS A 393 -19.22 -58.09 30.22
CA CYS A 393 -19.06 -59.35 29.50
C CYS A 393 -17.66 -59.90 29.72
N ILE A 394 -17.56 -61.06 30.35
CA ILE A 394 -16.31 -61.75 30.65
C ILE A 394 -16.31 -63.15 30.00
N GLY A 395 -15.13 -63.73 29.81
CA GLY A 395 -14.99 -65.04 29.15
C GLY A 395 -15.80 -66.15 29.82
N THR A 396 -16.41 -67.03 29.03
CA THR A 396 -17.12 -68.20 29.54
C THR A 396 -16.17 -69.16 30.26
N LEU A 397 -16.72 -69.82 31.28
CA LEU A 397 -16.00 -70.71 32.17
C LEU A 397 -15.80 -72.09 31.52
N GLY A 398 -14.58 -72.61 31.58
CA GLY A 398 -14.22 -73.95 31.15
C GLY A 398 -14.67 -75.05 32.12
N ALA A 399 -14.48 -76.30 31.71
CA ALA A 399 -14.87 -77.46 32.51
C ALA A 399 -14.18 -77.47 33.88
N GLY A 400 -14.94 -77.73 34.95
CA GLY A 400 -14.44 -77.77 36.32
C GLY A 400 -14.32 -76.41 37.02
N GLN A 401 -14.59 -75.29 36.35
CA GLN A 401 -14.60 -73.97 36.98
C GLN A 401 -15.92 -73.73 37.73
N ALA A 402 -15.85 -73.03 38.87
CA ALA A 402 -17.01 -72.69 39.68
C ALA A 402 -17.90 -71.65 38.97
N CYS A 403 -19.19 -71.90 38.94
CA CYS A 403 -20.21 -71.03 38.34
C CYS A 403 -21.30 -70.74 39.38
N THR A 404 -22.00 -69.61 39.27
CA THR A 404 -22.78 -69.06 40.39
C THR A 404 -24.29 -69.19 40.22
N VAL A 405 -24.84 -69.02 39.00
CA VAL A 405 -26.29 -68.89 38.84
C VAL A 405 -26.85 -69.42 37.52
N ALA A 406 -26.09 -69.48 36.42
CA ALA A 406 -26.65 -69.91 35.13
C ALA A 406 -25.68 -70.73 34.26
N SER A 407 -26.25 -71.68 33.49
CA SER A 407 -25.51 -72.43 32.46
C SER A 407 -24.90 -71.53 31.37
N SER A 408 -25.37 -70.28 31.24
CA SER A 408 -24.78 -69.28 30.33
C SER A 408 -23.39 -68.81 30.75
N GLU A 409 -22.96 -69.05 32.00
CA GLU A 409 -21.61 -68.73 32.46
C GLU A 409 -20.57 -69.72 31.88
N CYS A 410 -20.99 -70.92 31.51
CA CYS A 410 -20.11 -71.98 31.04
C CYS A 410 -19.96 -71.98 29.51
N SER A 411 -18.79 -72.37 29.01
CA SER A 411 -18.53 -72.51 27.58
C SER A 411 -19.41 -73.62 27.00
N SER A 412 -20.24 -73.31 26.00
CA SER A 412 -21.10 -74.30 25.35
C SER A 412 -20.26 -75.50 24.85
N PRO A 413 -20.64 -76.76 25.15
CA PRO A 413 -21.95 -77.20 25.65
C PRO A 413 -22.04 -77.43 27.18
N LEU A 414 -21.11 -76.92 28.00
CA LEU A 414 -21.12 -77.11 29.46
C LEU A 414 -22.39 -76.53 30.12
N THR A 415 -22.78 -77.10 31.26
CA THR A 415 -23.92 -76.65 32.09
C THR A 415 -23.48 -76.46 33.55
N CYS A 416 -24.21 -75.65 34.32
CA CYS A 416 -23.89 -75.33 35.72
C CYS A 416 -24.92 -75.93 36.72
N PRO A 417 -25.05 -77.27 36.83
CA PRO A 417 -26.10 -77.86 37.68
C PRO A 417 -25.81 -77.78 39.19
N ALA A 418 -24.55 -77.71 39.60
CA ALA A 418 -24.13 -77.76 41.01
C ALA A 418 -23.05 -76.73 41.36
N GLY A 419 -23.09 -75.56 40.71
CA GLY A 419 -22.10 -74.50 40.92
C GLY A 419 -20.72 -74.81 40.33
N THR A 420 -20.61 -75.78 39.42
CA THR A 420 -19.40 -76.06 38.65
C THR A 420 -19.79 -76.39 37.20
N CYS A 421 -19.02 -75.89 36.23
CA CYS A 421 -19.25 -76.13 34.82
C CYS A 421 -18.92 -77.58 34.46
N THR A 422 -19.95 -78.38 34.19
CA THR A 422 -19.84 -79.81 33.86
C THR A 422 -20.52 -80.13 32.53
N CYS A 423 -20.03 -81.16 31.84
CA CYS A 423 -20.67 -81.61 30.62
C CYS A 423 -22.12 -82.08 30.92
N PRO A 424 -23.10 -81.77 30.04
CA PRO A 424 -24.46 -82.28 30.16
C PRO A 424 -24.46 -83.82 30.22
N ALA A 425 -25.52 -84.43 30.73
CA ALA A 425 -25.61 -85.88 30.90
C ALA A 425 -25.38 -86.68 29.59
N THR A 426 -25.63 -86.07 28.44
CA THR A 426 -25.44 -86.63 27.08
C THR A 426 -24.00 -86.55 26.58
N TYR A 427 -23.09 -85.88 27.30
CA TYR A 427 -21.68 -85.70 26.95
C TYR A 427 -20.79 -86.25 28.07
N TYR A 428 -19.53 -86.55 27.75
CA TYR A 428 -18.47 -86.80 28.73
C TYR A 428 -17.32 -85.81 28.52
N LEU A 429 -16.58 -85.49 29.58
CA LEU A 429 -15.41 -84.63 29.49
C LEU A 429 -14.22 -85.46 29.03
N ASP A 430 -13.70 -85.16 27.84
CA ASP A 430 -12.39 -85.64 27.45
C ASP A 430 -11.33 -84.79 28.15
N ILE A 431 -10.64 -85.38 29.11
CA ILE A 431 -9.61 -84.72 29.91
C ILE A 431 -8.38 -84.29 29.08
N VAL A 432 -8.18 -84.89 27.90
CA VAL A 432 -7.03 -84.58 27.03
C VAL A 432 -7.29 -83.33 26.23
N THR A 433 -8.48 -83.23 25.61
CA THR A 433 -8.86 -82.06 24.80
C THR A 433 -9.59 -80.99 25.60
N VAL A 434 -9.99 -81.29 26.85
CA VAL A 434 -10.78 -80.44 27.74
C VAL A 434 -12.11 -80.02 27.10
N ASN A 435 -12.67 -80.89 26.27
CA ASN A 435 -13.94 -80.67 25.56
C ASN A 435 -15.00 -81.68 25.99
N CYS A 436 -16.25 -81.26 25.95
CA CYS A 436 -17.38 -82.16 26.09
C CYS A 436 -17.62 -82.90 24.77
N ILE A 437 -17.41 -84.21 24.77
CA ILE A 437 -17.65 -85.08 23.62
C ILE A 437 -18.97 -85.81 23.82
N LEU A 438 -19.79 -85.88 22.76
CA LEU A 438 -21.09 -86.57 22.81
C LEU A 438 -20.86 -88.04 23.18
N LYS A 439 -21.63 -88.54 24.15
CA LYS A 439 -21.59 -89.95 24.51
C LYS A 439 -22.00 -90.80 23.30
N LYS A 440 -21.28 -91.90 23.13
CA LYS A 440 -21.47 -92.87 22.07
C LYS A 440 -22.75 -93.66 22.29
N ALA A 441 -23.47 -93.93 21.20
CA ALA A 441 -24.64 -94.79 21.18
C ALA A 441 -24.25 -96.27 21.36
N SER A 442 -25.21 -97.14 21.66
CA SER A 442 -24.97 -98.59 21.77
C SER A 442 -24.35 -99.12 20.48
N SER A 443 -23.49 -100.13 20.60
CA SER A 443 -22.73 -100.78 19.50
C SER A 443 -21.64 -99.92 18.84
N VAL A 444 -21.34 -98.73 19.36
CA VAL A 444 -20.19 -97.91 18.91
C VAL A 444 -18.95 -98.25 19.74
N ALA A 445 -17.78 -98.29 19.09
CA ALA A 445 -16.53 -98.65 19.75
C ALA A 445 -16.15 -97.64 20.87
N CYS A 446 -15.81 -98.14 22.06
CA CYS A 446 -15.43 -97.37 23.24
C CYS A 446 -14.14 -97.87 23.86
N THR A 447 -13.43 -96.99 24.55
CA THR A 447 -12.28 -97.36 25.37
C THR A 447 -12.67 -97.45 26.85
N TYR A 448 -13.54 -96.55 27.30
CA TYR A 448 -14.02 -96.50 28.68
C TYR A 448 -15.55 -96.41 28.79
N GLY A 449 -16.10 -96.88 29.91
CA GLY A 449 -17.56 -96.89 30.13
C GLY A 449 -18.21 -95.51 30.14
N PHE A 450 -17.50 -94.47 30.58
CA PHE A 450 -18.02 -93.10 30.59
C PHE A 450 -18.24 -92.50 29.19
N GLU A 451 -17.65 -93.10 28.16
CA GLU A 451 -17.88 -92.69 26.77
C GLU A 451 -19.26 -93.11 26.27
N CYS A 452 -19.94 -94.04 26.95
CA CYS A 452 -21.19 -94.64 26.52
C CYS A 452 -22.41 -94.00 27.20
N THR A 453 -23.52 -93.91 26.47
CA THR A 453 -24.78 -93.37 27.01
C THR A 453 -25.31 -94.21 28.18
N SER A 454 -25.09 -95.53 28.14
CA SER A 454 -25.41 -96.50 29.21
C SER A 454 -24.43 -96.50 30.39
N GLY A 455 -23.27 -95.85 30.24
CA GLY A 455 -22.18 -95.89 31.22
C GLY A 455 -21.32 -97.17 31.20
N THR A 456 -21.59 -98.11 30.29
CA THR A 456 -20.87 -99.40 30.23
C THR A 456 -20.26 -99.68 28.86
N CYS A 457 -18.96 -100.01 28.85
CA CYS A 457 -18.21 -100.43 27.66
C CYS A 457 -17.89 -101.93 27.80
N THR A 458 -18.52 -102.79 26.99
CA THR A 458 -18.35 -104.25 27.05
C THR A 458 -17.74 -104.74 25.74
N ASN A 459 -16.63 -105.48 25.81
CA ASN A 459 -15.91 -105.96 24.63
C ASN A 459 -15.53 -104.85 23.62
N TYR A 460 -15.12 -103.68 24.12
CA TYR A 460 -14.78 -102.49 23.31
C TYR A 460 -15.97 -101.84 22.57
N PHE A 461 -17.21 -102.18 22.89
CA PHE A 461 -18.40 -101.52 22.36
C PHE A 461 -19.34 -101.05 23.47
N CYS A 462 -20.02 -99.93 23.24
CA CYS A 462 -21.02 -99.42 24.18
C CYS A 462 -22.18 -100.40 24.27
N ALA A 463 -22.43 -100.95 25.46
CA ALA A 463 -23.52 -101.88 25.71
C ALA A 463 -24.84 -101.13 25.81
#